data_AF-A0A0Q9REB4-F1
#
_entry.id   AF-A0A0Q9REB4-F1
#
_cell.length_a   1.000
_cell.length_b   1.000
_cell.length_c   1.000
_cell.angle_alpha   90.00
_cell.angle_beta   90.00
_cell.angle_gamma   90.00
#
_symmetry.space_group_name_H-M   'P 1'
#
loop_
_entity.id
_entity.type
_entity.pdbx_description
1 polymer ?
#
loop_
_entity_poly.entity_id
_entity_poly.type
_entity_poly.pdbx_seq_one_letter_code
_entity_poly.pdbx_strand_id
1 'polypeptide(L)' 'MSSKLGPSDPFPEDLSELELTEVEILNSKVHRELDLEYVRDGMPSFETEIRKEELTDELDRRDAQLDEQDAPLIRLVQG' A
#
# COMPACT_ATOMS: atom_id res chain seq x y z
N MET A 1 -11.74 -6.59 13.61
CA MET A 1 -11.41 -5.75 12.45
C MET A 1 -12.02 -6.40 11.22
N SER A 2 -13.10 -5.85 10.68
CA SER A 2 -13.60 -6.27 9.36
C SER A 2 -12.88 -5.36 8.37
N SER A 3 -12.05 -5.89 7.48
CA SER A 3 -11.54 -5.10 6.36
C SER A 3 -12.77 -4.59 5.59
N LYS A 4 -12.99 -3.27 5.59
CA LYS A 4 -14.26 -2.72 5.08
C LYS A 4 -14.28 -2.62 3.57
N LEU A 5 -13.15 -2.87 2.91
CA LEU A 5 -13.01 -2.80 1.47
C LEU A 5 -13.60 -4.04 0.80
N GLY A 6 -14.86 -3.93 0.40
CA GLY A 6 -15.56 -4.86 -0.45
C GLY A 6 -14.86 -5.07 -1.81
N PRO A 7 -15.21 -6.14 -2.54
CA PRO A 7 -14.62 -6.43 -3.85
C PRO A 7 -15.03 -5.43 -4.93
N SER A 8 -16.03 -4.59 -4.68
CA SER A 8 -16.59 -3.61 -5.63
C SER A 8 -16.45 -2.17 -5.14
N ASP A 9 -15.78 -1.95 -4.02
CA ASP A 9 -15.53 -0.60 -3.53
C ASP A 9 -14.55 0.10 -4.46
N PRO A 10 -14.73 1.42 -4.70
CA PRO A 10 -13.80 2.18 -5.52
C PRO A 10 -12.41 2.19 -4.90
N PHE A 11 -11.40 2.41 -5.72
CA PHE A 11 -10.05 2.66 -5.22
C PHE A 11 -10.06 3.98 -4.42
N PRO A 12 -9.49 4.03 -3.21
CA PRO A 12 -9.52 5.22 -2.36
C PRO A 12 -8.72 6.37 -2.98
N GLU A 13 -9.16 7.61 -2.74
CA GLU A 13 -8.39 8.80 -3.15
C GLU A 13 -7.23 9.11 -2.20
N ASP A 14 -7.31 8.67 -0.94
CA ASP A 14 -6.26 8.85 0.07
C ASP A 14 -6.01 7.54 0.83
N LEU A 15 -4.82 6.97 0.66
CA LEU A 15 -4.41 5.74 1.32
C LEU A 15 -3.99 5.96 2.78
N SER A 16 -3.67 7.20 3.18
CA SER A 16 -3.20 7.52 4.53
C SER A 16 -4.31 7.40 5.58
N GLU A 17 -5.57 7.50 5.17
CA GLU A 17 -6.75 7.32 6.03
C GLU A 17 -7.05 5.84 6.34
N LEU A 18 -6.39 4.91 5.66
CA LEU A 18 -6.63 3.48 5.80
C LEU A 18 -5.71 2.82 6.83
N GLU A 19 -6.26 1.85 7.54
CA GLU A 19 -5.48 0.95 8.39
C GLU A 19 -4.50 0.12 7.54
N LEU A 20 -3.36 -0.28 8.11
CA LEU A 20 -2.31 -1.02 7.37
C LEU A 20 -2.87 -2.26 6.68
N THR A 21 -3.68 -3.04 7.38
CA THR A 21 -4.31 -4.24 6.82
C THR A 21 -5.20 -3.94 5.62
N GLU A 22 -5.83 -2.76 5.56
CA GLU A 22 -6.68 -2.36 4.43
C GLU A 22 -5.82 -2.00 3.20
N VAL A 23 -4.69 -1.32 3.41
CA VAL A 23 -3.70 -1.04 2.37
C VAL A 23 -3.09 -2.32 1.82
N GLU A 24 -2.72 -3.27 2.68
CA GLU A 24 -2.18 -4.59 2.27
C GLU A 24 -3.19 -5.41 1.45
N ILE A 25 -4.48 -5.32 1.81
CA ILE A 25 -5.57 -5.96 1.05
C ILE A 25 -5.73 -5.31 -0.32
N LEU A 26 -5.66 -3.98 -0.43
CA LEU A 26 -5.66 -3.27 -1.71
C LEU A 26 -4.47 -3.68 -2.57
N ASN A 27 -3.26 -3.72 -1.99
CA ASN A 27 -2.07 -4.16 -2.69
C ASN A 27 -2.23 -5.58 -3.26
N SER A 28 -2.77 -6.49 -2.46
CA SER A 28 -3.08 -7.85 -2.91
C SER A 28 -4.15 -7.90 -4.02
N LYS A 29 -5.13 -6.99 -4.02
CA LYS A 29 -6.15 -6.89 -5.06
C LYS A 29 -5.55 -6.38 -6.37
N VAL A 30 -4.77 -5.30 -6.32
CA VAL A 30 -4.14 -4.69 -7.50
C VAL A 30 -3.15 -5.65 -8.15
N HIS A 31 -2.37 -6.41 -7.39
CA HIS A 31 -1.51 -7.46 -7.95
C HIS A 31 -2.30 -8.52 -8.73
N ARG A 32 -3.45 -8.97 -8.22
CA ARG A 32 -4.31 -9.90 -8.96
C ARG A 32 -4.92 -9.26 -10.21
N GLU A 33 -5.25 -7.98 -10.16
CA GLU A 33 -5.75 -7.24 -11.31
C GLU A 33 -4.67 -7.13 -12.40
N LEU A 34 -3.43 -6.79 -12.05
CA LEU A 34 -2.28 -6.79 -12.96
C LEU A 34 -2.08 -8.15 -13.64
N ASP A 35 -2.12 -9.24 -12.87
CA ASP A 35 -1.98 -10.59 -13.42
C ASP A 35 -3.11 -10.91 -14.42
N LEU A 36 -4.34 -10.54 -14.09
CA LEU A 36 -5.50 -10.77 -14.96
C LEU A 36 -5.42 -9.94 -16.24
N GLU A 37 -5.04 -8.66 -16.15
CA GLU A 37 -4.87 -7.79 -17.32
C GLU A 37 -3.72 -8.26 -18.21
N TYR A 38 -2.60 -8.68 -17.61
CA TYR A 38 -1.49 -9.24 -18.37
C TYR A 38 -1.89 -10.50 -19.15
N VAL A 39 -2.65 -11.41 -18.51
CA VAL A 39 -3.15 -12.63 -19.17
C VAL A 39 -4.21 -12.31 -20.23
N ARG A 40 -5.10 -11.34 -19.97
CA ARG A 40 -6.25 -11.02 -20.84
C ARG A 40 -5.85 -10.15 -22.03
N ASP A 41 -5.09 -9.10 -21.77
CA ASP A 41 -4.83 -7.99 -22.69
C ASP A 41 -3.35 -7.93 -23.12
N GLY A 42 -2.47 -8.75 -22.52
CA GLY A 42 -1.04 -8.79 -22.81
C GLY A 42 -0.23 -7.69 -22.12
N MET A 43 -0.91 -6.73 -21.48
CA MET A 43 -0.32 -5.65 -20.72
C MET A 43 -1.30 -5.10 -19.68
N PRO A 44 -0.82 -4.60 -18.53
CA PRO A 44 -1.64 -3.87 -17.58
C PRO A 44 -2.27 -2.61 -18.16
N SER A 45 -3.38 -2.18 -17.59
CA SER A 45 -3.90 -0.84 -17.82
C SER A 45 -3.06 0.19 -17.05
N PHE A 46 -2.95 1.40 -17.60
CA PHE A 46 -2.23 2.51 -16.97
C PHE A 46 -2.79 2.85 -15.59
N GLU A 47 -4.11 2.71 -15.39
CA GLU A 47 -4.76 2.94 -14.11
C GLU A 47 -4.30 1.92 -13.05
N THR A 48 -4.22 0.64 -13.41
CA THR A 48 -3.73 -0.40 -12.50
C THR A 48 -2.25 -0.19 -12.13
N GLU A 49 -1.43 0.28 -13.07
CA GLU A 49 -0.03 0.62 -12.80
C GLU A 49 0.09 1.79 -11.82
N ILE A 50 -0.67 2.87 -12.00
CA ILE A 50 -0.70 4.01 -11.06
C ILE A 50 -1.10 3.54 -9.66
N ARG A 51 -2.19 2.78 -9.54
CA ARG A 51 -2.66 2.28 -8.24
C ARG A 51 -1.59 1.44 -7.54
N LYS A 52 -0.85 0.61 -8.29
CA LYS A 52 0.26 -0.17 -7.75
C LYS A 52 1.40 0.72 -7.26
N GLU A 53 1.71 1.80 -7.97
CA GLU A 53 2.71 2.78 -7.57
C GLU A 53 2.31 3.48 -6.26
N GLU A 54 1.07 4.01 -6.20
CA GLU A 54 0.54 4.67 -5.00
C GLU A 54 0.57 3.76 -3.76
N LEU A 55 0.19 2.48 -3.92
CA LEU A 55 0.26 1.48 -2.85
C LEU A 55 1.70 1.15 -2.42
N THR A 56 2.64 1.13 -3.37
CA THR A 56 4.05 0.90 -3.08
C THR A 56 4.59 2.06 -2.23
N ASP A 57 4.35 3.30 -2.66
CA ASP A 57 4.79 4.51 -1.94
C ASP A 57 4.18 4.60 -0.54
N GLU A 58 2.92 4.21 -0.37
CA GLU A 58 2.25 4.16 0.93
C GLU A 58 2.92 3.15 1.88
N LEU A 59 3.14 1.93 1.41
CA LEU A 59 3.73 0.86 2.22
C LEU A 59 5.19 1.19 2.57
N ASP A 60 5.97 1.68 1.61
CA ASP A 60 7.36 2.12 1.84
C ASP A 60 7.43 3.24 2.89
N ARG A 61 6.48 4.18 2.86
CA ARG A 61 6.40 5.23 3.88
C ARG A 61 6.08 4.69 5.26
N ARG A 62 5.19 3.69 5.37
CA ARG A 62 4.85 3.06 6.65
C ARG A 62 6.02 2.24 7.20
N ASP A 63 6.71 1.50 6.34
CA ASP A 63 7.91 0.74 6.72
C ASP A 63 9.00 1.68 7.25
N ALA A 64 9.25 2.79 6.57
CA ALA A 64 10.20 3.81 7.04
C ALA A 64 9.80 4.40 8.41
N GLN A 65 8.50 4.61 8.66
CA GLN A 65 8.00 5.09 9.94
C GLN A 65 8.13 4.05 11.06
N LEU A 66 8.05 2.75 10.76
CA LEU A 66 8.30 1.68 11.73
C LEU A 66 9.80 1.64 12.10
N ASP A 67 10.68 1.73 11.10
CA ASP A 67 12.13 1.78 11.30
C ASP A 67 12.56 2.98 12.15
N GLU A 68 11.92 4.15 11.96
CA GLU A 68 12.16 5.34 12.78
C GLU A 68 11.68 5.18 14.24
N GLN A 69 10.60 4.44 14.46
CA GLN A 69 10.05 4.20 15.81
C GLN A 69 10.87 3.18 16.62
N ASP A 70 11.50 2.22 15.95
CA ASP A 70 12.39 1.23 16.56
C ASP A 70 13.86 1.69 16.67
N ALA A 71 14.16 2.92 16.23
CA ALA A 71 15.49 3.50 16.37
C ALA A 71 15.83 3.67 17.87
N PRO A 72 16.95 3.08 18.37
CA PRO A 72 17.31 3.20 19.77
C PRO A 72 17.54 4.68 20.12
N LEU A 73 16.97 5.14 21.25
CA LEU A 73 17.14 6.46 21.85
C LEU A 73 18.61 6.75 22.24
N ILE A 74 19.54 6.76 21.28
CA ILE A 74 20.94 7.13 21.49
C ILE A 74 21.10 8.57 21.03
N ARG A 75 20.51 9.52 21.77
CA ARG A 75 20.98 10.92 21.74
C ARG A 75 20.55 11.78 22.92
N LEU A 76 20.80 11.31 24.14
CA LEU A 76 20.81 12.18 25.33
C LEU A 76 21.99 11.86 26.26
N VAL A 77 23.22 11.80 25.73
CA VAL A 77 24.42 11.98 26.58
C VAL A 77 25.54 12.66 25.78
N GLN A 78 25.48 13.97 25.70
CA GLN A 78 26.68 14.81 25.62
C GLN A 78 26.50 15.86 26.72
N GLY A 79 26.99 15.50 27.91
CA GLY A 79 27.26 16.45 28.99
C GLY A 79 28.64 17.09 28.80
#